data_AF-A0A9X4QW37-F1
#
_entry.id   AF-A0A9X4QW37-F1
#
_cell.length_a   1.000
_cell.length_b   1.000
_cell.length_c   1.000
_cell.angle_alpha   90.00
_cell.angle_beta   90.00
_cell.angle_gamma   90.00
#
_symmetry.space_group_name_H-M   'P 1'
#
loop_
_entity.id
_entity.type
_entity.pdbx_description
1 polymer ?
#
loop_
_entity_poly.entity_id
_entity_poly.type
_entity_poly.pdbx_seq_one_letter_code
_entity_poly.pdbx_strand_id
1 'polypeptide(L)'
;MENTLPLFIVTGASGSGKTFVIKELRRMMPDFDIFDPDDLVEFIGHDWEKMRNIWLRVARNIAQSGRMTILCGTMMPWDIEKCADFPFF
;
A
#
# COMPACT_ATOMS: atom_id res chain seq x y z
N MET A 1 -17.79 -7.73 15.92
CA MET A 1 -17.08 -6.61 15.28
C MET A 1 -15.96 -7.25 14.50
N GLU A 2 -16.01 -7.22 13.17
CA GLU A 2 -14.84 -7.62 12.37
C GLU A 2 -13.69 -6.69 12.78
N ASN A 3 -12.60 -7.26 13.27
CA ASN A 3 -11.40 -6.47 13.58
C ASN A 3 -10.85 -5.96 12.24
N THR A 4 -11.06 -4.68 11.94
CA THR A 4 -10.40 -4.04 10.81
C THR A 4 -8.92 -3.89 11.14
N LEU A 5 -8.05 -4.45 10.31
CA LEU A 5 -6.61 -4.22 10.41
C LEU A 5 -6.23 -2.98 9.61
N PRO A 6 -5.33 -2.14 10.14
CA PRO A 6 -4.97 -0.88 9.49
C PRO A 6 -4.15 -1.11 8.21
N LEU A 7 -4.40 -0.25 7.22
CA LEU A 7 -3.51 0.00 6.10
C LEU A 7 -2.70 1.27 6.37
N PHE A 8 -1.37 1.16 6.29
CA PHE A 8 -0.49 2.32 6.37
C PHE A 8 0.05 2.69 4.99
N ILE A 9 0.09 3.99 4.67
CA ILE A 9 0.63 4.51 3.43
C ILE A 9 1.73 5.52 3.76
N VAL A 10 2.97 5.18 3.41
CA VAL A 10 4.13 6.09 3.48
C VAL A 10 4.21 6.84 2.16
N THR A 11 3.66 8.05 2.15
CA THR A 11 3.61 8.93 0.98
C THR A 11 4.72 9.99 0.99
N GLY A 12 4.87 10.70 -0.13
CA GLY A 12 5.88 11.73 -0.32
C GLY A 12 6.21 11.95 -1.80
N ALA A 13 6.90 13.05 -2.11
CA ALA A 13 7.31 13.38 -3.47
C ALA A 13 8.20 12.31 -4.11
N SER A 14 8.25 12.23 -5.44
CA SER A 14 9.22 11.38 -6.13
C SER A 14 10.65 11.77 -5.72
N GLY A 15 11.51 10.77 -5.53
CA GLY A 15 12.88 10.98 -5.04
C GLY A 15 13.02 11.24 -3.53
N SER A 16 11.93 11.25 -2.75
CA SER A 16 11.99 11.51 -1.29
C SER A 16 12.52 10.33 -0.44
N GLY A 17 12.99 9.24 -1.06
CA GLY A 17 13.55 8.08 -0.35
C GLY A 17 12.56 7.02 0.13
N LYS A 18 11.31 6.99 -0.36
CA LYS A 18 10.30 5.97 0.03
C LYS A 18 10.79 4.54 -0.20
N THR A 19 11.30 4.23 -1.40
CA THR A 19 11.87 2.91 -1.73
C THR A 19 13.10 2.59 -0.87
N PHE A 20 13.90 3.60 -0.53
CA PHE A 20 15.12 3.44 0.27
C PHE A 20 14.81 2.90 1.68
N VAL A 21 13.71 3.35 2.30
CA VAL A 21 13.35 2.92 3.67
C VAL A 21 12.70 1.54 3.74
N ILE A 22 12.25 0.96 2.62
CA ILE A 22 11.54 -0.34 2.60
C ILE A 22 12.36 -1.45 3.26
N LYS A 23 13.66 -1.55 2.93
CA LYS A 23 14.54 -2.59 3.49
C LYS A 23 14.59 -2.52 5.01
N GLU A 24 14.71 -1.31 5.55
CA GLU A 24 14.82 -1.10 6.98
C GLU A 24 13.47 -1.28 7.69
N LEU A 25 12.37 -0.83 7.08
CA LEU A 25 11.03 -1.09 7.59
C LEU A 25 10.74 -2.59 7.68
N ARG A 26 11.13 -3.40 6.68
CA ARG A 26 10.96 -4.87 6.73
C ARG A 26 11.72 -5.50 7.88
N ARG A 27 12.88 -4.94 8.24
CA ARG A 27 13.70 -5.40 9.38
C ARG A 27 13.05 -5.03 10.73
N MET A 28 12.47 -3.83 10.82
CA MET A 28 11.89 -3.29 12.05
C MET A 28 10.46 -3.78 12.31
N MET A 29 9.71 -4.12 11.27
CA MET A 29 8.26 -4.38 11.32
C MET A 29 7.93 -5.78 10.73
N PRO A 30 8.37 -6.89 11.36
CA PRO A 30 8.20 -8.24 10.80
C PRO A 30 6.72 -8.69 10.66
N ASP A 31 5.82 -8.07 11.42
CA ASP A 31 4.38 -8.35 11.37
C ASP A 31 3.66 -7.61 10.24
N PHE A 32 4.39 -6.84 9.44
CA PHE A 32 3.87 -6.06 8.32
C PHE A 32 4.41 -6.58 6.99
N ASP A 33 3.51 -6.63 6.01
CA ASP A 33 3.88 -6.84 4.61
C ASP A 33 4.08 -5.46 3.95
N ILE A 34 5.26 -5.26 3.35
CA ILE A 34 5.72 -3.94 2.90
C ILE A 34 5.99 -3.97 1.40
N PHE A 35 5.34 -3.07 0.67
CA PHE A 35 5.37 -3.04 -0.79
C PHE A 35 5.76 -1.67 -1.34
N ASP A 36 6.44 -1.67 -2.48
CA ASP A 36 6.61 -0.51 -3.33
C ASP A 36 5.53 -0.55 -4.43
N PRO A 37 4.59 0.41 -4.47
CA PRO A 37 3.55 0.38 -5.49
C PRO A 37 4.07 0.43 -6.92
N ASP A 38 5.25 1.04 -7.13
CA ASP A 38 5.88 1.19 -8.44
C ASP A 38 6.35 -0.16 -9.02
N ASP A 39 6.43 -1.23 -8.21
CA ASP A 39 6.72 -2.60 -8.67
C ASP A 39 5.69 -3.11 -9.71
N LEU A 40 4.51 -2.50 -9.79
CA LEU A 40 3.50 -2.83 -10.80
C LEU A 40 3.67 -2.10 -12.13
N VAL A 41 4.47 -1.03 -12.20
CA VAL A 41 4.58 -0.15 -13.38
C VAL A 41 4.99 -0.93 -14.63
N GLU A 42 5.85 -1.95 -14.50
CA GLU A 42 6.27 -2.81 -15.62
C GLU A 42 5.09 -3.58 -16.25
N PHE A 43 4.05 -3.89 -15.47
CA PHE A 43 2.92 -4.72 -15.91
C PHE A 43 1.69 -3.92 -16.36
N ILE A 44 1.46 -2.76 -15.74
CA ILE A 44 0.25 -1.95 -15.99
C ILE A 44 0.55 -0.55 -16.52
N GLY A 45 1.83 -0.21 -16.71
CA GLY A 45 2.25 1.13 -17.10
C GLY A 45 1.94 2.17 -16.02
N HIS A 46 1.63 3.39 -16.46
CA HIS A 46 1.32 4.52 -15.57
C HIS A 46 -0.19 4.67 -15.28
N ASP A 47 -0.94 3.57 -15.28
CA ASP A 47 -2.33 3.56 -14.85
C ASP A 47 -2.41 3.58 -13.32
N TRP A 48 -2.27 4.79 -12.77
CA TRP A 48 -2.19 5.01 -11.33
C TRP A 48 -3.47 4.65 -10.58
N GLU A 49 -4.63 4.77 -11.23
CA GLU A 49 -5.90 4.39 -10.63
C GLU A 49 -6.02 2.88 -10.49
N LYS A 50 -5.69 2.14 -11.55
CA LYS A 50 -5.64 0.69 -11.52
C LYS A 50 -4.60 0.19 -10.51
N MET A 51 -3.43 0.82 -10.46
CA MET A 51 -2.38 0.51 -9.49
C MET A 51 -2.88 0.62 -8.04
N ARG A 52 -3.52 1.73 -7.66
CA ARG A 52 -4.07 1.93 -6.31
C ARG A 52 -5.13 0.88 -5.97
N ASN A 53 -6.05 0.60 -6.90
CA ASN A 53 -7.08 -0.41 -6.68
C ASN A 53 -6.48 -1.81 -6.48
N ILE A 54 -5.46 -2.19 -7.26
CA ILE A 54 -4.77 -3.48 -7.09
C ILE A 54 -4.11 -3.54 -5.71
N TRP A 55 -3.37 -2.51 -5.30
CA TRP A 55 -2.68 -2.53 -4.01
C TRP A 55 -3.63 -2.51 -2.81
N LEU A 56 -4.77 -1.81 -2.89
CA LEU A 56 -5.79 -1.88 -1.84
C LEU A 56 -6.46 -3.25 -1.77
N ARG A 57 -6.69 -3.91 -2.91
CA ARG A 57 -7.18 -5.31 -2.96
C ARG A 57 -6.19 -6.27 -2.28
N VAL A 58 -4.91 -6.12 -2.59
CA VAL A 58 -3.84 -6.93 -1.98
C VAL A 58 -3.78 -6.69 -0.47
N ALA A 59 -3.74 -5.43 -0.04
CA ALA A 59 -3.73 -5.06 1.39
C ALA A 59 -4.94 -5.63 2.14
N ARG A 60 -6.12 -5.62 1.51
CA ARG A 60 -7.36 -6.13 2.12
C ARG A 60 -7.29 -7.63 2.31
N ASN A 61 -6.78 -8.37 1.31
CA ASN A 61 -6.62 -9.81 1.40
C ASN A 61 -5.56 -10.21 2.45
N ILE A 62 -4.51 -9.39 2.61
CA ILE A 62 -3.52 -9.54 3.69
C ILE A 62 -4.15 -9.29 5.06
N ALA A 63 -4.99 -8.25 5.19
CA ALA A 63 -5.77 -7.98 6.40
C ALA A 63 -6.71 -9.14 6.76
N GLN A 64 -7.38 -9.73 5.76
CA GLN A 64 -8.20 -10.95 5.96
C GLN A 64 -7.39 -12.15 6.43
N SER A 65 -6.07 -12.16 6.21
CA SER A 65 -5.14 -13.18 6.68
C SER A 65 -4.53 -12.83 8.05
N GLY A 66 -4.98 -11.76 8.71
CA GLY A 66 -4.52 -11.35 10.04
C GLY A 66 -3.21 -10.56 10.05
N ARG A 67 -2.76 -10.04 8.90
CA ARG A 67 -1.51 -9.27 8.77
C ARG A 67 -1.79 -7.83 8.34
N MET A 68 -0.88 -6.92 8.67
CA MET A 68 -0.99 -5.50 8.33
C MET A 68 -0.13 -5.16 7.11
N THR A 69 -0.48 -4.11 6.38
CA THR A 69 0.22 -3.71 5.16
C THR A 69 0.78 -2.28 5.27
N ILE A 70 1.99 -2.07 4.76
CA ILE A 70 2.58 -0.75 4.51
C ILE A 70 2.84 -0.59 3.01
N LEU A 71 2.22 0.42 2.39
CA LEU A 71 2.51 0.82 1.02
C LEU A 71 3.45 2.04 1.01
N CYS A 72 4.62 1.91 0.38
CA CYS A 72 5.61 2.98 0.29
C CYS A 72 5.58 3.62 -1.10
N GLY A 73 4.64 4.53 -1.37
CA GLY A 73 4.47 5.13 -2.69
C GLY A 73 3.73 6.47 -2.65
N THR A 74 3.71 7.18 -3.77
CA THR A 74 3.01 8.48 -3.86
C THR A 74 1.52 8.27 -4.05
N MET A 75 0.78 8.30 -2.94
CA MET A 75 -0.67 8.14 -2.90
C MET A 75 -1.28 9.23 -2.03
N MET A 76 -2.26 9.95 -2.58
CA MET A 76 -2.96 11.02 -1.87
C MET A 76 -4.27 10.51 -1.28
N PRO A 77 -4.69 11.00 -0.10
CA PRO A 77 -5.92 10.54 0.54
C PRO A 77 -7.14 10.60 -0.39
N TRP A 78 -7.33 11.70 -1.11
CA TRP A 78 -8.44 11.89 -2.06
C TRP A 78 -8.42 10.94 -3.27
N ASP A 79 -7.29 10.32 -3.58
CA ASP A 79 -7.20 9.30 -4.65
C ASP A 79 -7.44 7.89 -4.09
N ILE A 80 -7.12 7.68 -2.82
CA ILE A 80 -7.35 6.44 -2.10
C ILE A 80 -8.82 6.28 -1.74
N GLU A 81 -9.49 7.35 -1.31
CA GLU A 81 -10.93 7.38 -1.00
C GLU A 81 -11.82 6.94 -2.18
N LYS A 82 -11.32 7.06 -3.42
CA LYS A 82 -12.03 6.65 -4.64
C LYS A 82 -11.88 5.15 -4.95
N CYS A 83 -10.96 4.45 -4.29
CA CYS A 83 -10.66 3.06 -4.59
C CYS A 83 -11.77 2.13 -4.08
N ALA A 84 -12.05 1.07 -4.83
CA ALA A 84 -13.16 0.15 -4.56
C ALA A 84 -13.07 -0.54 -3.18
N ASP A 85 -11.86 -0.75 -2.68
CA ASP A 85 -11.63 -1.43 -1.39
C ASP A 85 -11.36 -0.47 -0.22
N PHE A 86 -11.43 0.85 -0.42
CA PHE A 86 -11.28 1.81 0.69
C PHE A 86 -12.27 1.57 1.84
N PRO A 87 -13.56 1.23 1.62
CA PRO A 87 -14.51 1.01 2.72
C PRO A 87 -14.22 -0.18 3.65
N PHE A 88 -13.20 -1.00 3.34
CA PHE A 88 -12.80 -2.12 4.20
C PHE A 88 -11.71 -1.75 5.21
N PHE A 89 -11.24 -0.49 5.21
CA PHE A 89 -10.19 0.02 6.09
C PHE A 89 -10.68 1.18 6.96
#